data_AF-H2JB38-F1
#
_entry.id   AF-H2JB38-F1
#
_cell.length_a   1.000
_cell.length_b   1.000
_cell.length_c   1.000
_cell.angle_alpha   90.00
_cell.angle_beta   90.00
_cell.angle_gamma   90.00
#
_symmetry.space_group_name_H-M   'P 1'
#
loop_
_entity.id
_entity.type
_entity.pdbx_description
1 polymer ?
#
loop_
_entity_poly.entity_id
_entity_poly.type
_entity_poly.pdbx_seq_one_letter_code
_entity_poly.pdbx_strand_id
1 'polypeptide(L)' 'MPVITNLQEREQYQIWRKRNRVRLIDISQYCGCSESLLSRWENGKTNIDDYILSNYNEYIRQFEEEKK' A
#
# COMPACT_ATOMS: atom_id res chain seq x y z
N MET A 1 -3.02 19.07 22.59
CA MET A 1 -3.61 18.52 21.35
C MET A 1 -2.89 19.14 20.16
N PRO A 2 -2.62 18.35 19.12
CA PRO A 2 -3.62 18.18 18.08
C PRO A 2 -4.17 16.75 18.04
N VAL A 3 -5.47 16.67 17.76
CA VAL A 3 -6.20 15.46 17.40
C VAL A 3 -5.66 15.03 16.04
N ILE A 4 -5.16 13.80 15.91
CA ILE A 4 -4.78 13.24 14.62
C ILE A 4 -6.07 13.06 13.82
N THR A 5 -6.43 14.09 13.06
CA THR A 5 -7.50 14.09 12.07
C THR A 5 -7.03 13.27 10.87
N ASN A 6 -7.72 12.16 10.57
CA ASN A 6 -7.62 11.37 9.35
C ASN A 6 -6.20 10.94 8.95
N LEU A 7 -5.74 9.77 9.43
CA LEU A 7 -4.77 8.98 8.66
C LEU A 7 -5.39 8.79 7.26
N GLN A 8 -4.82 9.43 6.25
CA GLN A 8 -5.29 9.28 4.86
C GLN A 8 -5.27 7.78 4.53
N GLU A 9 -6.28 7.26 3.82
CA GLU A 9 -6.37 5.83 3.47
C GLU A 9 -5.02 5.27 2.96
N ARG A 10 -4.25 6.10 2.25
CA ARG A 10 -2.91 5.82 1.72
C ARG A 10 -1.84 5.52 2.80
N GLU A 11 -1.87 6.21 3.94
CA GLU A 11 -0.93 5.97 5.04
C GLU A 11 -1.17 4.60 5.69
N GLN A 12 -2.41 4.10 5.65
CA GLN A 12 -2.73 2.78 6.19
C GLN A 12 -2.00 1.66 5.42
N TYR A 13 -1.85 1.79 4.10
CA TYR A 13 -1.06 0.86 3.29
C TYR A 13 0.41 0.80 3.74
N GLN A 14 1.01 1.96 4.00
CA GLN A 14 2.38 2.03 4.48
C GLN A 14 2.52 1.39 5.89
N ILE A 15 1.57 1.66 6.78
CA ILE A 15 1.55 1.09 8.13
C ILE A 15 1.38 -0.43 8.06
N TRP A 16 0.43 -0.93 7.24
CA TRP A 16 0.19 -2.35 7.04
C TRP A 16 1.45 -3.05 6.51
N ARG A 17 2.11 -2.45 5.51
CA ARG A 17 3.34 -2.99 4.92
C ARG A 17 4.47 -3.10 5.95
N LYS A 18 4.67 -2.06 6.77
CA LYS A 18 5.66 -2.05 7.86
C LYS A 18 5.35 -3.10 8.92
N ARG A 19 4.08 -3.25 9.31
CA ARG A 19 3.64 -4.25 10.31
C ARG A 19 3.83 -5.67 9.82
N ASN A 20 3.54 -5.93 8.55
CA ASN A 20 3.65 -7.25 7.95
C ASN A 20 5.03 -7.57 7.39
N ARG A 21 5.99 -6.64 7.45
CA ARG A 21 7.34 -6.75 6.87
C ARG A 21 7.34 -7.07 5.38
N VAL A 22 6.29 -6.63 4.67
CA VAL A 22 6.17 -6.75 3.22
C VAL A 22 7.08 -5.69 2.58
N ARG A 23 7.84 -6.07 1.54
CA ARG A 23 8.68 -5.11 0.83
C ARG A 23 7.88 -4.44 -0.28
N LEU A 24 8.26 -3.21 -0.62
CA LEU A 24 7.65 -2.49 -1.73
C LEU A 24 7.84 -3.25 -3.05
N ILE A 25 9.00 -3.90 -3.23
CA ILE A 25 9.29 -4.72 -4.40
C ILE A 25 8.25 -5.81 -4.62
N ASP A 26 7.82 -6.50 -3.56
CA ASP A 26 6.88 -7.62 -3.66
C ASP A 26 5.53 -7.14 -4.19
N ILE A 27 5.02 -6.05 -3.61
CA ILE A 27 3.76 -5.43 -4.04
C ILE A 27 3.88 -4.87 -5.46
N SER A 28 5.01 -4.23 -5.77
CA SER A 28 5.25 -3.63 -7.09
C SER A 28 5.30 -4.69 -8.19
N GLN A 29 5.91 -5.84 -7.91
CA GLN A 29 5.97 -6.98 -8.82
C GLN A 29 4.57 -7.58 -9.03
N TYR A 30 3.79 -7.72 -7.97
CA TYR A 30 2.41 -8.20 -8.06
C TYR A 30 1.52 -7.23 -8.85
N CYS A 31 1.62 -5.93 -8.58
CA CYS A 31 0.79 -4.91 -9.22
C CYS A 31 1.27 -4.54 -10.63
N GLY A 32 2.44 -5.02 -11.07
CA GLY A 32 3.04 -4.67 -12.36
C GLY A 32 3.47 -3.21 -12.47
N CYS A 33 3.88 -2.59 -11.36
CA CYS A 33 4.24 -1.17 -11.29
C CYS A 33 5.63 -0.97 -10.67
N SER A 34 6.14 0.27 -10.72
CA SER A 34 7.45 0.58 -10.12
C SER A 34 7.34 0.83 -8.61
N GLU A 35 8.30 0.34 -7.83
CA GLU A 35 8.39 0.63 -6.38
C GLU A 35 8.37 2.13 -6.08
N SER A 36 9.02 2.93 -6.91
CA SER A 36 9.07 4.37 -6.78
C SER A 36 7.69 5.02 -6.94
N LEU A 37 6.82 4.44 -7.78
CA LEU A 37 5.45 4.90 -7.99
C LEU A 37 4.62 4.65 -6.73
N LEU A 38 4.66 3.43 -6.20
CA LEU A 38 3.98 3.06 -4.95
C LEU A 38 4.47 3.89 -3.77
N SER A 39 5.79 4.06 -3.62
CA SER A 39 6.35 4.88 -2.55
C SER A 39 5.91 6.34 -2.64
N ARG A 40 5.86 6.93 -3.85
CA ARG A 40 5.35 8.30 -4.04
C ARG A 40 3.86 8.38 -3.71
N TRP A 41 3.08 7.36 -4.05
CA TRP A 41 1.65 7.31 -3.77
C TRP A 41 1.34 7.16 -2.28
N GLU A 42 2.03 6.25 -1.58
CA GLU A 42 1.96 6.08 -0.12
C GLU A 42 2.22 7.41 0.62
N ASN A 43 3.14 8.23 0.09
CA ASN A 43 3.48 9.56 0.64
C ASN A 43 2.62 10.71 0.08
N GLY A 44 1.54 10.42 -0.65
CA GLY A 44 0.64 11.43 -1.22
C GLY A 44 1.25 12.30 -2.31
N LYS A 45 2.42 11.96 -2.85
CA LYS A 45 3.15 12.74 -3.87
C LYS A 45 2.67 12.49 -5.30
N THR A 46 1.87 11.46 -5.52
CA THR A 46 1.32 11.13 -6.84
C THR A 46 0.01 10.36 -6.69
N ASN A 47 -0.76 10.29 -7.78
CA ASN A 47 -1.90 9.39 -7.90
C ASN A 47 -1.45 8.16 -8.70
N ILE A 48 -2.08 7.03 -8.43
CA ILE A 48 -1.91 5.80 -9.20
C ILE A 48 -3.21 5.50 -9.92
N ASP A 49 -3.11 4.64 -10.93
CA ASP A 49 -4.27 4.12 -11.62
C ASP A 49 -5.10 3.24 -10.67
N ASP A 50 -6.43 3.28 -10.83
CA ASP A 50 -7.36 2.50 -10.01
C ASP A 50 -7.09 0.99 -10.14
N TYR A 51 -6.59 0.53 -11.28
CA TYR A 51 -6.16 -0.86 -11.47
C TYR A 51 -5.04 -1.27 -10.50
N ILE A 52 -4.03 -0.39 -10.33
CA ILE A 52 -2.90 -0.64 -9.41
C ILE A 52 -3.40 -0.66 -7.96
N LEU A 53 -4.31 0.25 -7.61
CA LEU A 53 -4.91 0.29 -6.28
C LEU A 53 -5.71 -0.99 -5.99
N SER A 54 -6.49 -1.47 -6.96
CA SER A 54 -7.22 -2.74 -6.85
C SER A 54 -6.28 -3.92 -6.63
N ASN A 55 -5.19 -4.02 -7.40
CA ASN A 55 -4.20 -5.07 -7.24
C ASN A 55 -3.49 -5.01 -5.87
N TYR A 56 -3.23 -3.81 -5.35
CA TYR A 56 -2.67 -3.66 -4.00
C TYR A 56 -3.65 -4.20 -2.95
N ASN A 57 -4.93 -3.81 -3.03
CA ASN A 57 -5.96 -4.33 -2.13
C ASN A 57 -6.09 -5.85 -2.19
N GLU A 58 -6.03 -6.42 -3.40
CA GLU A 58 -6.06 -7.86 -3.60
C GLU A 58 -4.85 -8.55 -2.98
N TYR A 59 -3.65 -7.99 -3.16
CA TYR A 59 -2.43 -8.49 -2.53
C TYR A 59 -2.54 -8.51 -1.00
N ILE A 60 -3.06 -7.42 -0.40
CA ILE A 60 -3.27 -7.35 1.05
C ILE A 60 -4.23 -8.44 1.50
N ARG A 61 -5.34 -8.62 0.79
CA ARG A 61 -6.35 -9.63 1.11
C ARG A 61 -5.77 -11.04 1.02
N GLN A 62 -5.06 -11.38 -0.06
CA GLN A 62 -4.43 -12.68 -0.23
C GLN A 62 -3.40 -12.96 0.88
N PHE A 63 -2.59 -11.96 1.22
CA PHE A 63 -1.60 -12.06 2.29
C PHE A 63 -2.24 -12.30 3.68
N GLU A 64 -3.40 -11.70 3.95
CA GLU A 64 -4.15 -11.93 5.19
C GLU A 64 -4.86 -13.29 5.22
N GLU A 65 -5.34 -13.78 4.06
CA GLU A 65 -5.91 -15.12 3.92
C GLU A 65 -4.86 -16.23 4.13
N GLU A 66 -3.64 -16.08 3.59
CA GLU A 66 -2.54 -17.05 3.76
C GLU A 66 -1.96 -17.11 5.19
N LYS A 67 -2.13 -16.04 5.97
CA LYS A 67 -1.68 -15.99 7.38
C LYS A 67 -2.61 -16.73 8.35
N LYS A 68 -3.78 -17.16 7.89
CA LYS A 68 -4.85 -17.75 8.70
C LYS A 68 -4.72 -19.26 8.79
#